data_AF-A0A914YL99-F1
#
_entry.id   AF-A0A914YL99-F1
#
_cell.length_a   1.000
_cell.length_b   1.000
_cell.length_c   1.000
_cell.angle_alpha   90.00
_cell.angle_beta   90.00
_cell.angle_gamma   90.00
#
_symmetry.space_group_name_H-M   'P 1'
#
loop_
_entity.id
_entity.type
_entity.pdbx_description
1 polymer ?
#
loop_
_entity_poly.entity_id
_entity_poly.type
_entity_poly.pdbx_seq_one_letter_code
_entity_poly.pdbx_strand_id
1 'polypeptide(L)'
;MRPFRSLLLDSNDDTKVDELRKSLNCVWSNLTQQAAYRCLRLEHGFYYDACSNICQTEMSFLRLSHEENLEHLIYGKVFPLLVCLVVVANVLVAIVLSQKHMITPTNVVLYYMAVADLCVGIIPLPWNFFYHTLRFNEQEEKLQLWWCHMYKYSMDALPPVCHNIAMWLTVLLAGQRLAFFRFFF
;
A
#
# COMPACT_ATOMS: atom_id res chain seq x y z
N MET A 1 -17.29 -24.73 -6.29
CA MET A 1 -18.12 -25.11 -7.47
C MET A 1 -19.55 -24.64 -7.24
N ARG A 2 -19.89 -23.44 -7.71
CA ARG A 2 -21.25 -22.99 -8.06
C ARG A 2 -21.14 -22.00 -9.23
N PRO A 3 -22.06 -22.05 -10.20
CA PRO A 3 -21.80 -21.54 -11.54
C PRO A 3 -22.16 -20.06 -11.70
N PHE A 4 -21.30 -19.35 -12.42
CA PHE A 4 -21.39 -17.93 -12.81
C PHE A 4 -22.47 -17.69 -13.91
N ARG A 5 -23.63 -18.35 -13.81
CA ARG A 5 -24.65 -18.40 -14.86
C ARG A 5 -25.73 -17.31 -14.75
N SER A 6 -25.71 -16.46 -13.72
CA SER A 6 -26.85 -15.58 -13.42
C SER A 6 -26.59 -14.08 -13.50
N LEU A 7 -25.45 -13.63 -14.06
CA LEU A 7 -25.17 -12.20 -14.30
C LEU A 7 -25.38 -11.81 -15.77
N LEU A 8 -26.38 -12.42 -16.41
CA LEU A 8 -26.61 -12.34 -17.86
C LEU A 8 -27.84 -11.51 -18.27
N LEU A 9 -28.32 -10.57 -17.46
CA LEU A 9 -29.46 -9.75 -17.87
C LEU A 9 -29.31 -8.31 -17.39
N ASP A 10 -28.36 -7.57 -17.95
CA ASP A 10 -28.66 -6.22 -18.46
C ASP A 10 -27.49 -5.65 -19.28
N SER A 11 -27.82 -4.82 -20.27
CA SER A 11 -26.89 -4.02 -21.10
C SER A 11 -26.14 -4.72 -22.25
N ASN A 12 -26.88 -4.87 -23.36
CA ASN A 12 -26.55 -4.39 -24.71
C ASN A 12 -25.12 -3.84 -24.93
N ASP A 13 -24.12 -4.70 -25.02
CA ASP A 13 -22.76 -4.35 -25.45
C ASP A 13 -22.13 -5.58 -26.14
N ASP A 14 -22.37 -5.73 -27.44
CA ASP A 14 -21.84 -6.83 -28.28
C ASP A 14 -20.31 -6.98 -28.13
N THR A 15 -19.62 -5.88 -27.81
CA THR A 15 -18.17 -5.82 -27.58
C THR A 15 -17.72 -6.64 -26.36
N LYS A 16 -18.53 -6.71 -25.30
CA LYS A 16 -18.20 -7.44 -24.05
C LYS A 16 -18.39 -8.95 -24.19
N VAL A 17 -19.34 -9.36 -25.05
CA VAL A 17 -19.58 -10.77 -25.38
C VAL A 17 -18.43 -11.33 -26.22
N ASP A 18 -17.87 -10.53 -27.12
CA ASP A 18 -16.70 -10.89 -27.91
C ASP A 18 -15.41 -10.95 -27.07
N GLU A 19 -15.20 -10.04 -26.11
CA GLU A 19 -14.09 -10.13 -25.15
C GLU A 19 -14.18 -11.41 -24.28
N LEU A 20 -15.38 -11.76 -23.81
CA LEU A 20 -15.62 -12.97 -23.02
C LEU A 20 -15.42 -14.25 -23.86
N ARG A 21 -15.82 -14.24 -25.14
CA ARG A 21 -15.59 -15.36 -26.07
C ARG A 21 -14.11 -15.54 -26.40
N LYS A 22 -13.34 -14.44 -26.45
CA LYS A 22 -11.88 -14.45 -26.58
C LYS A 22 -11.22 -15.05 -25.34
N SER A 23 -11.67 -14.66 -24.14
CA SER A 23 -11.17 -15.20 -22.86
C SER A 23 -11.44 -16.70 -22.68
N LEU A 24 -12.57 -17.21 -23.20
CA LEU A 24 -12.93 -18.63 -23.10
C LEU A 24 -12.09 -19.55 -24.01
N ASN A 25 -11.49 -19.01 -25.07
CA ASN A 25 -10.73 -19.76 -26.08
C ASN A 25 -9.20 -19.63 -25.92
N CYS A 26 -8.73 -19.10 -24.80
CA CYS A 26 -7.30 -18.94 -24.57
C CYS A 26 -6.63 -20.27 -24.24
N VAL A 27 -5.70 -20.68 -25.08
CA VAL A 27 -4.87 -21.86 -24.84
C VAL A 27 -3.43 -21.40 -24.65
N TRP A 28 -2.85 -21.79 -23.52
CA TRP A 28 -1.42 -21.62 -23.28
C TRP A 28 -0.62 -22.44 -24.28
N SER A 29 0.23 -21.76 -25.04
CA SER A 29 1.13 -22.35 -26.03
C SER A 29 2.59 -21.94 -25.78
N ASN A 30 3.54 -22.66 -26.37
CA ASN A 30 4.97 -22.35 -26.26
C ASN A 30 5.29 -20.90 -26.70
N LEU A 31 4.53 -20.36 -27.66
CA LEU A 31 4.68 -18.99 -28.13
C LEU A 31 4.26 -17.97 -27.05
N THR A 32 3.11 -18.21 -26.40
CA THR A 32 2.64 -17.36 -25.28
C THR A 32 3.57 -17.43 -24.07
N GLN A 33 4.23 -18.56 -23.86
CA GLN A 33 5.21 -18.72 -22.79
C GLN A 33 6.48 -17.89 -23.05
N GLN A 34 6.98 -17.89 -24.29
CA GLN A 34 8.12 -17.04 -24.67
C GLN A 34 7.77 -15.55 -24.58
N ALA A 35 6.56 -15.16 -24.98
CA ALA A 35 6.08 -13.80 -24.84
C ALA A 35 5.96 -13.38 -23.36
N ALA A 36 5.48 -14.28 -22.48
CA ALA A 36 5.44 -14.04 -21.04
C ALA A 36 6.84 -13.86 -20.42
N TYR A 37 7.80 -14.72 -20.79
CA TYR A 37 9.19 -14.57 -20.34
C TYR A 37 9.82 -13.26 -20.82
N ARG A 38 9.47 -12.80 -22.03
CA ARG A 38 9.93 -11.51 -22.57
C ARG A 38 9.34 -10.35 -21.77
N CYS A 39 8.02 -10.36 -21.56
CA CYS A 39 7.29 -9.37 -20.77
C CYS A 39 7.87 -9.19 -19.35
N LEU A 40 8.02 -10.30 -18.61
CA LEU A 40 8.52 -10.26 -17.23
C LEU A 40 9.99 -9.82 -17.11
N ARG A 41 10.81 -10.06 -18.15
CA ARG A 41 12.26 -9.90 -18.08
C ARG A 41 12.82 -8.67 -18.79
N LEU A 42 12.24 -8.31 -19.93
CA LEU A 42 12.69 -7.19 -20.77
C LEU A 42 11.84 -5.94 -20.53
N GLU A 43 10.53 -6.12 -20.37
CA GLU A 43 9.58 -5.00 -20.18
C GLU A 43 9.28 -4.72 -18.70
N HIS A 44 9.83 -5.52 -17.78
CA HIS A 44 9.54 -5.44 -16.34
C HIS A 44 8.03 -5.52 -16.02
N GLY A 45 7.29 -6.27 -16.84
CA GLY A 45 5.88 -6.56 -16.62
C GLY A 45 5.63 -7.21 -15.26
N PHE A 46 4.53 -6.87 -14.60
CA PHE A 46 4.09 -7.55 -13.38
C PHE A 46 3.46 -8.90 -13.69
N TYR A 47 2.68 -8.98 -14.78
CA TYR A 47 2.11 -10.21 -15.28
C TYR A 47 1.80 -10.11 -16.78
N TYR A 48 1.74 -11.26 -17.44
CA TYR A 48 1.43 -11.37 -18.87
C TYR A 48 0.06 -12.02 -19.05
N ASP A 49 -0.85 -11.33 -19.73
CA ASP A 49 -2.13 -11.91 -20.12
C ASP A 49 -1.98 -12.66 -21.46
N ALA A 50 -1.92 -13.99 -21.38
CA ALA A 50 -1.81 -14.85 -22.56
C ALA A 50 -3.07 -14.86 -23.44
N CYS A 51 -4.22 -14.45 -22.91
CA CYS A 51 -5.46 -14.32 -23.69
C CYS A 51 -5.43 -13.10 -24.60
N SER A 52 -5.00 -11.97 -24.02
CA SER A 52 -4.98 -10.69 -24.71
C SER A 52 -3.67 -10.48 -25.47
N ASN A 53 -2.65 -11.31 -25.21
CA ASN A 53 -1.25 -11.11 -25.63
C ASN A 53 -0.73 -9.72 -25.24
N ILE A 54 -1.03 -9.30 -24.01
CA ILE A 54 -0.64 -7.99 -23.48
C ILE A 54 0.29 -8.21 -22.28
N CYS A 55 1.43 -7.53 -22.29
CA CYS A 55 2.29 -7.41 -21.13
C CYS A 55 1.77 -6.28 -20.23
N GLN A 56 1.46 -6.60 -18.97
CA GLN A 56 0.95 -5.62 -18.04
C GLN A 56 2.09 -5.08 -17.18
N THR A 57 2.64 -3.95 -17.62
CA THR A 57 3.77 -3.24 -16.99
C THR A 57 3.36 -2.29 -15.88
N GLU A 58 2.07 -1.98 -15.81
CA GLU A 58 1.49 -1.07 -14.83
C GLU A 58 0.53 -1.86 -13.94
N MET A 59 0.69 -1.76 -12.61
CA MET A 59 -0.23 -2.37 -11.65
C MET A 59 -1.52 -1.56 -11.65
N SER A 60 -2.41 -1.84 -12.60
CA SER A 60 -3.68 -1.13 -12.78
C SER A 60 -4.64 -1.41 -11.63
N PHE A 61 -4.47 -0.66 -10.54
CA PHE A 61 -5.44 -0.52 -9.46
C PHE A 61 -6.61 0.34 -9.98
N LEU A 62 -7.59 -0.33 -10.60
CA LEU A 62 -8.85 0.19 -11.15
C LEU A 62 -8.72 1.16 -12.36
N ARG A 63 -9.43 0.83 -13.45
CA ARG A 63 -9.73 1.69 -14.62
C ARG A 63 -10.56 2.96 -14.26
N LEU A 64 -10.30 3.59 -13.13
CA LEU A 64 -10.77 4.94 -12.78
C LEU A 64 -9.70 6.01 -13.04
N SER A 65 -8.53 5.61 -13.54
CA SER A 65 -7.43 6.46 -13.95
C SER A 65 -7.59 6.94 -15.41
N HIS A 66 -8.55 7.82 -15.68
CA HIS A 66 -8.66 8.53 -16.96
C HIS A 66 -8.03 9.94 -16.88
N GLU A 67 -7.24 10.25 -15.85
CA GLU A 67 -6.51 11.52 -15.78
C GLU A 67 -5.09 11.27 -15.24
N GLU A 68 -4.16 11.05 -16.18
CA GLU A 68 -2.71 10.92 -15.96
C GLU A 68 -2.14 12.06 -15.08
N ASN A 69 -2.81 13.22 -15.03
CA ASN A 69 -2.42 14.36 -14.20
C ASN A 69 -2.79 14.20 -12.72
N LEU A 70 -3.85 13.45 -12.41
CA LEU A 70 -4.40 13.36 -11.07
C LEU A 70 -3.56 12.44 -10.19
N GLU A 71 -3.04 11.34 -10.75
CA GLU A 71 -2.24 10.37 -9.98
C GLU A 71 -0.92 10.97 -9.50
N HIS A 72 -0.19 11.65 -10.39
CA HIS A 72 1.03 12.34 -10.02
C HIS A 72 0.80 13.45 -8.98
N LEU A 73 -0.35 14.12 -9.02
CA LEU A 73 -0.74 15.12 -8.02
C LEU A 73 -1.09 14.48 -6.67
N ILE A 74 -1.83 13.39 -6.68
CA ILE A 74 -2.23 12.67 -5.46
C ILE A 74 -1.00 12.08 -4.78
N TYR A 75 -0.21 11.28 -5.50
CA TYR A 75 0.95 10.61 -4.91
C TYR A 75 2.13 11.56 -4.67
N GLY A 76 2.34 12.56 -5.53
CA GLY A 76 3.45 13.50 -5.41
C GLY A 76 3.22 14.65 -4.42
N LYS A 77 1.95 15.03 -4.16
CA LYS A 77 1.65 16.23 -3.36
C LYS A 77 0.67 15.97 -2.21
N VAL A 78 -0.44 15.27 -2.47
CA VAL A 78 -1.47 15.04 -1.44
C VAL A 78 -0.99 14.03 -0.40
N PHE A 79 -0.45 12.90 -0.84
CA PHE A 79 0.02 11.83 0.02
C PHE A 79 1.14 12.26 0.99
N PRO A 80 2.26 12.89 0.55
CA PRO A 80 3.30 13.34 1.47
C PRO A 80 2.81 14.44 2.42
N LEU A 81 1.88 15.30 1.98
CA LEU A 81 1.26 16.31 2.85
C LEU A 81 0.41 15.65 3.95
N LEU A 82 -0.37 14.63 3.60
CA LEU A 82 -1.16 13.87 4.56
C LEU A 82 -0.26 13.18 5.60
N VAL A 83 0.80 12.51 5.14
CA VAL A 83 1.75 11.84 6.04
C VAL A 83 2.48 12.85 6.92
N CYS A 84 2.84 14.02 6.39
CA CYS A 84 3.43 15.11 7.18
C CYS A 84 2.49 15.57 8.30
N LEU A 85 1.21 15.80 7.99
CA LEU A 85 0.20 16.18 9.00
C LEU A 85 0.04 15.11 10.08
N VAL A 86 0.00 13.83 9.68
CA VAL A 86 -0.09 12.70 10.61
C VAL A 86 1.14 12.66 11.53
N VAL A 87 2.35 12.85 10.99
CA VAL A 87 3.58 12.88 11.79
C VAL A 87 3.54 14.05 12.77
N VAL A 88 3.21 15.27 12.32
CA VAL A 88 3.13 16.44 13.20
C VAL A 88 2.11 16.23 14.33
N ALA A 89 0.92 15.71 14.01
CA ALA A 89 -0.11 15.43 15.01
C ALA A 89 0.38 14.42 16.05
N ASN A 90 1.00 13.32 15.63
CA ASN A 90 1.50 12.29 16.55
C ASN A 90 2.71 12.77 17.37
N VAL A 91 3.57 13.65 16.82
CA VAL A 91 4.65 14.28 17.59
C VAL A 91 4.08 15.16 18.70
N LEU A 92 3.07 15.98 18.40
CA LEU A 92 2.42 16.83 19.40
C LEU A 92 1.81 15.99 20.53
N VAL A 93 1.13 14.89 20.18
CA VAL A 93 0.58 13.94 21.17
C VAL A 93 1.70 13.34 22.02
N ALA A 94 2.79 12.88 21.40
CA ALA A 94 3.93 12.33 22.13
C ALA A 94 4.56 13.36 23.09
N ILE A 95 4.73 14.63 22.67
CA ILE A 95 5.27 15.71 23.51
C ILE A 95 4.35 16.02 24.69
N VAL A 96 3.05 16.16 24.44
CA VAL A 96 2.05 16.45 25.49
C VAL A 96 2.03 15.33 26.53
N LEU A 97 2.11 14.08 26.11
CA LEU A 97 2.13 12.92 27.01
C LEU A 97 3.48 12.69 27.69
N SER A 98 4.58 13.19 27.12
CA SER A 98 5.93 13.11 27.69
C SER A 98 6.10 14.03 28.92
N GLN A 99 5.19 14.96 29.17
CA GLN A 99 5.28 15.84 30.35
C GLN A 99 5.28 15.03 31.66
N LYS A 100 6.38 15.19 32.42
CA LYS A 100 6.71 14.48 33.67
C LYS A 100 5.61 14.49 34.74
N HIS A 101 4.73 15.50 34.72
CA HIS A 101 3.67 15.66 35.71
C HIS A 101 2.49 14.68 35.50
N MET A 102 2.39 14.02 34.33
CA MET A 102 1.27 13.18 33.92
C MET A 102 1.67 11.72 33.67
N ILE A 103 2.78 11.22 34.23
CA ILE A 103 3.22 9.84 34.02
C ILE A 103 2.33 8.87 34.81
N THR A 104 1.23 8.48 34.20
CA THR A 104 0.38 7.36 34.63
C THR A 104 0.64 6.17 33.70
N PRO A 105 0.44 4.92 34.15
CA PRO A 105 0.64 3.73 33.30
C PRO A 105 -0.17 3.79 31.99
N THR A 106 -1.34 4.43 32.02
CA THR A 106 -2.20 4.69 30.85
C THR A 106 -1.53 5.63 29.84
N ASN A 107 -0.88 6.69 30.33
CA ASN A 107 -0.24 7.70 29.49
C ASN A 107 1.05 7.17 28.84
N VAL A 108 1.71 6.21 29.46
CA VAL A 108 2.86 5.50 28.87
C VAL A 108 2.43 4.67 27.66
N VAL A 109 1.31 3.93 27.74
CA VAL A 109 0.79 3.15 26.62
C VAL A 109 0.35 4.07 25.46
N LEU A 110 -0.30 5.20 25.76
CA LEU A 110 -0.66 6.20 24.76
C LEU A 110 0.57 6.82 24.08
N TYR A 111 1.66 7.02 24.82
CA TYR A 111 2.93 7.47 24.25
C TYR A 111 3.49 6.46 23.25
N TYR A 112 3.53 5.16 23.59
CA TYR A 112 4.01 4.12 22.67
C TYR A 112 3.14 3.96 21.42
N MET A 113 1.83 4.20 21.53
CA MET A 113 0.93 4.24 20.38
C MET A 113 1.29 5.38 19.42
N ALA A 114 1.43 6.60 19.95
CA ALA A 114 1.86 7.74 19.15
C ALA A 114 3.23 7.51 18.48
N VAL A 115 4.18 6.86 19.18
CA VAL A 115 5.48 6.49 18.61
C VAL A 115 5.33 5.46 17.49
N ALA A 116 4.46 4.46 17.63
CA ALA A 116 4.19 3.49 16.58
C ALA A 116 3.60 4.16 15.33
N ASP A 117 2.68 5.10 15.51
CA ASP A 117 2.08 5.90 14.44
C ASP A 117 3.11 6.83 13.76
N LEU A 118 4.07 7.36 14.51
CA LEU A 118 5.20 8.11 13.96
C LEU A 118 6.10 7.24 13.07
N CYS A 119 6.39 6.01 13.48
CA CYS A 119 7.19 5.08 12.68
C CYS A 119 6.54 4.81 11.31
N VAL A 120 5.21 4.67 11.27
CA VAL A 120 4.46 4.48 10.02
C VAL A 120 4.67 5.62 9.03
N GLY A 121 4.77 6.87 9.51
CA GLY A 121 4.98 8.03 8.64
C GLY A 121 6.45 8.29 8.31
N ILE A 122 7.34 8.13 9.28
CA ILE A 122 8.77 8.45 9.15
C ILE A 122 9.52 7.43 8.30
N ILE A 123 9.08 6.17 8.21
CA ILE A 123 9.73 5.15 7.37
C ILE A 123 9.53 5.41 5.86
N PRO A 124 8.31 5.65 5.35
CA PRO A 124 8.07 5.91 3.94
C PRO A 124 8.40 7.34 3.48
N LEU A 125 8.33 8.34 4.37
CA LEU A 125 8.61 9.75 4.03
C LEU A 125 9.99 10.00 3.41
N PRO A 126 11.12 9.56 3.99
CA PRO A 126 12.44 9.80 3.43
C PRO A 126 12.63 9.07 2.11
N TRP A 127 12.01 7.90 1.91
CA TRP A 127 11.99 7.25 0.60
C TRP A 127 11.25 8.10 -0.42
N ASN A 128 10.03 8.53 -0.13
CA ASN A 128 9.26 9.39 -1.03
C ASN A 128 9.99 10.71 -1.32
N PHE A 129 10.57 11.34 -0.29
CA PHE A 129 11.33 12.57 -0.45
C PHE A 129 12.59 12.36 -1.30
N PHE A 130 13.31 11.25 -1.11
CA PHE A 130 14.47 10.89 -1.92
C PHE A 130 14.09 10.73 -3.39
N TYR A 131 13.05 9.95 -3.69
CA TYR A 131 12.59 9.73 -5.07
C TYR A 131 11.98 10.98 -5.72
N HIS A 132 11.32 11.85 -4.96
CA HIS A 132 10.61 13.02 -5.51
C HIS A 132 11.46 14.31 -5.55
N THR A 133 12.34 14.52 -4.58
CA THR A 133 13.18 15.74 -4.47
C THR A 133 14.48 15.60 -5.24
N LEU A 134 15.10 14.41 -5.25
CA LEU A 134 16.23 14.14 -6.12
C LEU A 134 15.69 13.69 -7.48
N ARG A 135 15.28 14.65 -8.31
CA ARG A 135 15.06 14.47 -9.76
C ARG A 135 16.41 14.17 -10.50
N PHE A 136 17.16 13.18 -10.04
CA PHE A 136 18.47 12.72 -10.54
C PHE A 136 18.50 11.20 -10.33
N ASN A 137 18.57 10.29 -11.30
CA ASN A 137 18.94 10.25 -12.71
C ASN A 137 18.03 9.15 -13.32
N GLU A 138 17.63 9.14 -14.59
CA GLU A 138 18.40 8.57 -15.75
C GLU A 138 19.30 7.34 -15.49
N GLN A 139 19.23 6.72 -14.30
CA GLN A 139 20.01 5.54 -13.90
C GLN A 139 19.17 4.63 -13.00
N GLU A 140 17.92 4.33 -13.40
CA GLU A 140 17.21 3.17 -12.85
C GLU A 140 18.05 1.89 -12.99
N GLU A 141 18.95 1.84 -13.97
CA GLU A 141 19.84 0.70 -14.21
C GLU A 141 20.93 0.48 -13.13
N LYS A 142 21.16 1.42 -12.20
CA LYS A 142 22.21 1.29 -11.16
C LYS A 142 21.71 1.30 -9.72
N LEU A 143 20.41 1.25 -9.45
CA LEU A 143 19.96 0.91 -8.11
C LEU A 143 20.30 -0.56 -7.85
N GLN A 144 21.18 -0.83 -6.88
CA GLN A 144 21.48 -2.23 -6.50
C GLN A 144 20.16 -2.91 -6.11
N LEU A 145 19.97 -4.19 -6.48
CA LEU A 145 18.75 -4.97 -6.17
C LEU A 145 18.30 -4.82 -4.71
N TRP A 146 19.24 -4.65 -3.80
CA TRP A 146 18.99 -4.42 -2.38
C TRP A 146 18.15 -3.16 -2.08
N TRP A 147 18.36 -2.05 -2.78
CA TRP A 147 17.62 -0.79 -2.55
C TRP A 147 16.16 -0.91 -2.99
N CYS A 148 15.91 -1.53 -4.14
CA CYS A 148 14.54 -1.80 -4.61
C CYS A 148 13.79 -2.72 -3.63
N HIS A 149 14.46 -3.75 -3.12
CA HIS A 149 13.89 -4.65 -2.13
C HIS A 149 13.59 -3.93 -0.80
N MET A 150 14.50 -3.08 -0.30
CA MET A 150 14.27 -2.32 0.93
C MET A 150 13.13 -1.31 0.77
N TYR A 151 13.05 -0.63 -0.38
CA TYR A 151 11.96 0.29 -0.70
C TYR A 151 10.59 -0.42 -0.69
N LYS A 152 10.48 -1.54 -1.41
CA LYS A 152 9.23 -2.34 -1.48
C LYS A 152 8.78 -2.80 -0.09
N TYR A 153 9.69 -3.33 0.71
CA TYR A 153 9.35 -3.78 2.08
C TYR A 153 8.95 -2.62 2.99
N SER A 154 9.58 -1.45 2.82
CA SER A 154 9.28 -0.28 3.65
C SER A 154 7.93 0.35 3.35
N MET A 155 7.44 0.24 2.12
CA MET A 155 6.12 0.75 1.73
C MET A 155 5.00 -0.27 1.96
N ASP A 156 5.23 -1.56 1.68
CA ASP A 156 4.17 -2.58 1.70
C ASP A 156 4.04 -3.31 3.06
N ALA A 157 5.16 -3.60 3.73
CA ALA A 157 5.17 -4.51 4.88
C ALA A 157 5.29 -3.82 6.24
N LEU A 158 6.04 -2.71 6.33
CA LEU A 158 6.25 -2.00 7.60
C LEU A 158 5.01 -1.25 8.13
N PRO A 159 4.23 -0.52 7.30
CA PRO A 159 3.06 0.22 7.78
C PRO A 159 2.00 -0.69 8.44
N PRO A 160 1.61 -1.85 7.86
CA PRO A 160 0.66 -2.76 8.48
C PRO A 160 1.15 -3.36 9.81
N VAL A 161 2.45 -3.66 9.92
CA VAL A 161 3.04 -4.23 11.14
C VAL A 161 3.00 -3.22 12.28
N CYS A 162 3.42 -1.98 12.04
CA CYS A 162 3.34 -0.92 13.05
C CYS A 162 1.89 -0.64 13.47
N HIS A 163 0.94 -0.64 12.54
CA HIS A 163 -0.47 -0.47 12.87
C HIS A 163 -1.04 -1.63 13.70
N ASN A 164 -0.63 -2.87 13.41
CA ASN A 164 -1.01 -4.02 14.21
C ASN A 164 -0.49 -3.90 15.65
N ILE A 165 0.76 -3.44 15.84
CA ILE A 165 1.31 -3.18 17.18
C ILE A 165 0.48 -2.13 17.92
N ALA A 166 0.06 -1.06 17.24
CA ALA A 166 -0.83 -0.05 17.82
C ALA A 166 -2.18 -0.66 18.25
N MET A 167 -2.76 -1.58 17.47
CA MET A 167 -3.96 -2.32 17.88
C MET A 167 -3.73 -3.21 19.11
N TRP A 168 -2.59 -3.88 19.24
CA TRP A 168 -2.30 -4.63 20.46
C TRP A 168 -2.14 -3.72 21.69
N LEU A 169 -1.56 -2.52 21.50
CA LEU A 169 -1.47 -1.49 22.55
C LEU A 169 -2.84 -0.96 22.97
N THR A 170 -3.80 -0.77 22.05
CA THR A 170 -5.17 -0.37 22.41
C THR A 170 -5.87 -1.47 23.22
N VAL A 171 -5.66 -2.75 22.88
CA VAL A 171 -6.20 -3.89 23.65
C VAL A 171 -5.62 -3.91 25.07
N LEU A 172 -4.30 -3.71 25.22
CA LEU A 172 -3.66 -3.62 26.54
C LEU A 172 -4.21 -2.44 27.36
N LEU A 173 -4.43 -1.28 26.71
CA LEU A 173 -5.02 -0.10 27.35
C LEU A 173 -6.44 -0.37 27.86
N ALA A 174 -7.27 -1.05 27.06
CA ALA A 174 -8.62 -1.45 27.45
C ALA A 174 -8.60 -2.42 28.64
N GLY A 175 -7.69 -3.40 28.61
CA GLY A 175 -7.48 -4.34 29.73
C GLY A 175 -7.06 -3.63 31.01
N GLN A 176 -6.13 -2.68 30.93
CA GLN A 176 -5.66 -1.90 32.07
C GLN A 176 -6.80 -1.09 32.71
N ARG A 177 -7.66 -0.46 31.89
CA ARG A 177 -8.84 0.26 32.39
C ARG A 177 -9.85 -0.66 33.08
N LEU A 178 -10.08 -1.86 32.54
CA LEU A 178 -10.98 -2.84 33.16
C LEU A 178 -10.44 -3.37 34.48
N ALA A 179 -9.13 -3.64 34.57
CA ALA A 179 -8.49 -4.07 35.82
C ALA A 179 -8.57 -2.99 36.90
N PHE A 180 -8.33 -1.71 36.54
CA PHE A 180 -8.48 -0.58 37.45
C PHE A 180 -9.93 -0.46 37.95
N PHE A 181 -10.92 -0.55 37.05
CA PHE A 181 -12.33 -0.47 37.44
C PHE A 181 -12.75 -1.64 38.35
N ARG A 182 -12.29 -2.86 38.08
CA ARG A 182 -12.61 -4.04 38.89
C ARG A 182 -11.88 -4.13 40.23
N PHE A 183 -10.76 -3.42 40.41
CA PHE A 183 -10.07 -3.36 41.70
C PHE A 183 -10.66 -2.30 42.64
N PHE A 184 -11.38 -1.31 42.09
CA PHE A 184 -11.95 -0.20 42.86
C PHE A 184 -13.43 -0.41 43.27
N PHE A 185 -14.09 -1.46 42.78
CA PHE A 185 -15.47 -1.83 43.14
C PHE A 185 -15.50 -3.28 43.66
#